data_AF-A0A3M1NCE7-F1
#
_entry.id   AF-A0A3M1NCE7-F1
#
_cell.length_a   1.000
_cell.length_b   1.000
_cell.length_c   1.000
_cell.angle_alpha   90.00
_cell.angle_beta   90.00
_cell.angle_gamma   90.00
#
_symmetry.space_group_name_H-M   'P 1'
#
loop_
_entity.id
_entity.type
_entity.pdbx_description
1 polymer ?
#
loop_
_entity_poly.entity_id
_entity_poly.type
_entity_poly.pdbx_seq_one_letter_code
_entity_poly.pdbx_strand_id
1 'polypeptide(L)'
;MKSLFRLFALLVGSLCVAAPAQAQLAVRADTLYTMAGAPIPDGVVLIRDGRIERVGPAERVAVPAGYRVLDAAVVTPGLIDAHSVVGLAGILNVDHDQDQLDTSDPIQPELRAFDAYNAREALVGWVRGFGVTTLHTGHGPGAVISGQTMLVKTRGETVEAALVDSVAMVAATLGPTIERYFKSPGTRAKAVALLRAELLKARAYRQKQQADDPARRPDP
;
A
#
# COMPACT_ATOMS: atom_id res chain seq x y z
N MET A 1 21.91 -41.99 -57.45
CA MET A 1 20.92 -42.27 -56.38
C MET A 1 21.26 -41.33 -55.21
N LYS A 2 20.69 -40.12 -55.21
CA LYS A 2 19.49 -39.70 -54.45
C LYS A 2 19.78 -39.40 -52.97
N SER A 3 19.44 -38.15 -52.59
CA SER A 3 19.33 -37.57 -51.23
C SER A 3 20.61 -36.92 -50.71
N LEU A 4 20.87 -35.61 -50.89
CA LEU A 4 20.10 -34.43 -50.49
C LEU A 4 19.88 -34.34 -48.97
N PHE A 5 20.98 -34.23 -48.22
CA PHE A 5 20.94 -33.87 -46.80
C PHE A 5 20.79 -32.35 -46.67
N ARG A 6 19.65 -31.96 -46.10
CA ARG A 6 19.11 -30.60 -46.05
C ARG A 6 19.96 -29.71 -45.13
N LEU A 7 20.48 -28.62 -45.69
CA LEU A 7 21.02 -27.48 -44.96
C LEU A 7 19.83 -26.61 -44.52
N PHE A 8 19.33 -26.80 -43.30
CA PHE A 8 18.33 -25.92 -42.68
C PHE A 8 18.99 -25.25 -41.47
N ALA A 9 19.76 -24.19 -41.73
CA ALA A 9 20.28 -23.33 -40.68
C ALA A 9 19.11 -22.50 -40.13
N LEU A 10 18.67 -22.86 -38.91
CA LEU A 10 17.68 -22.13 -38.14
C LEU A 10 18.18 -20.69 -37.91
N LEU A 11 17.53 -19.73 -38.56
CA LEU A 11 17.60 -18.33 -38.19
C LEU A 11 16.78 -18.16 -36.90
N VAL A 12 17.41 -18.32 -35.74
CA VAL A 12 16.80 -17.94 -34.46
C VAL A 12 16.84 -16.42 -34.40
N GLY A 13 15.81 -15.79 -34.95
CA GLY A 13 15.56 -14.36 -34.77
C GLY A 13 15.35 -14.10 -33.28
N SER A 14 16.33 -13.41 -32.68
CA SER A 14 16.21 -12.88 -31.33
C SER A 14 15.07 -11.85 -31.34
N LEU A 15 13.86 -12.27 -30.96
CA LEU A 15 12.80 -11.35 -30.62
C LEU A 15 13.25 -10.60 -29.35
N CYS A 16 13.86 -9.43 -29.55
CA CYS A 16 13.93 -8.43 -28.49
C CYS A 16 12.48 -8.06 -28.16
N VAL A 17 11.93 -8.69 -27.12
CA VAL A 17 10.73 -8.20 -26.45
C VAL A 17 11.14 -6.87 -25.82
N ALA A 18 10.89 -5.78 -26.53
CA ALA A 18 11.01 -4.45 -25.95
C ALA A 18 10.00 -4.40 -24.79
N ALA A 19 10.51 -4.41 -23.56
CA ALA A 19 9.71 -4.05 -22.40
C ALA A 19 9.01 -2.72 -22.70
N PRO A 20 7.75 -2.51 -22.29
CA PRO A 20 7.08 -1.26 -22.55
C PRO A 20 7.94 -0.15 -21.94
N ALA A 21 8.57 0.66 -22.79
CA ALA A 21 9.36 1.79 -22.35
C ALA A 21 8.40 2.74 -21.64
N GLN A 22 8.48 2.78 -20.32
CA GLN A 22 7.65 3.68 -19.53
C GLN A 22 8.07 5.09 -19.93
N ALA A 23 7.12 5.86 -20.48
CA ALA A 23 7.43 7.16 -21.07
C ALA A 23 8.18 8.04 -20.07
N GLN A 24 9.34 8.57 -20.48
CA GLN A 24 10.11 9.53 -19.69
C GLN A 24 9.29 10.81 -19.58
N LEU A 25 9.16 11.34 -18.37
CA LEU A 25 8.27 12.45 -18.07
C LEU A 25 9.05 13.58 -17.40
N ALA A 26 8.85 14.79 -17.89
CA ALA A 26 9.31 16.01 -17.24
C ALA A 26 8.08 16.80 -16.80
N VAL A 27 8.00 17.16 -15.52
CA VAL A 27 6.96 18.05 -15.00
C VAL A 27 7.61 19.38 -14.68
N ARG A 28 7.14 20.44 -15.34
CA ARG A 28 7.49 21.83 -15.07
C ARG A 28 6.42 22.47 -14.20
N ALA A 29 6.85 23.25 -13.22
CA ALA A 29 5.95 23.83 -12.24
C ALA A 29 6.32 25.30 -11.96
N ASP A 30 5.34 26.21 -11.97
CA ASP A 30 5.60 27.59 -11.53
C ASP A 30 6.06 27.59 -10.06
N THR A 31 5.49 26.72 -9.23
CA THR A 31 5.94 26.44 -7.87
C THR A 31 6.00 24.95 -7.59
N LEU A 32 7.20 24.45 -7.27
CA LEU A 32 7.44 23.05 -6.92
C LEU A 32 7.72 22.90 -5.43
N TYR A 33 6.87 22.14 -4.74
CA TYR A 33 7.08 21.75 -3.35
C TYR A 33 7.74 20.37 -3.30
N THR A 34 8.91 20.27 -2.67
CA THR A 34 9.58 18.97 -2.42
C THR A 34 9.29 18.41 -1.04
N MET A 35 8.75 19.25 -0.13
CA MET A 35 8.57 18.98 1.30
C MET A 35 9.86 18.68 2.09
N ALA A 36 11.03 18.84 1.47
CA ALA A 36 12.35 18.70 2.11
C ALA A 36 13.06 20.05 2.35
N GLY A 37 12.40 21.16 2.01
CA GLY A 37 12.94 22.52 2.11
C GLY A 37 11.97 23.56 1.57
N ALA A 38 12.49 24.75 1.26
CA ALA A 38 11.71 25.83 0.67
C ALA A 38 11.14 25.43 -0.72
N PRO A 39 9.97 25.96 -1.11
CA PRO A 39 9.45 25.77 -2.46
C PRO A 39 10.41 26.29 -3.52
N ILE A 40 10.46 25.62 -4.66
CA ILE A 40 11.29 25.98 -5.81
C ILE A 40 10.42 26.71 -6.83
N PRO A 41 10.62 28.01 -7.06
CA PRO A 41 10.00 28.72 -8.18
C PRO A 41 10.58 28.20 -9.50
N ASP A 42 9.75 28.10 -10.54
CA ASP A 42 10.13 27.59 -11.87
C ASP A 42 10.90 26.26 -11.76
N GLY A 43 10.24 25.27 -11.16
CA GLY A 43 10.80 23.96 -10.82
C GLY A 43 10.59 22.91 -11.91
N VAL A 44 11.50 21.94 -11.97
CA VAL A 44 11.44 20.80 -12.88
C VAL A 44 11.65 19.50 -12.10
N VAL A 45 10.79 18.51 -12.39
CA VAL A 45 10.94 17.11 -11.95
C VAL A 45 11.11 16.23 -13.18
N LEU A 46 12.25 15.53 -13.27
CA LEU A 46 12.49 14.49 -14.27
C LEU A 46 12.14 13.13 -13.68
N ILE A 47 11.36 12.34 -14.41
CA ILE A 47 10.88 11.02 -14.03
C ILE A 47 11.26 10.03 -15.12
N ARG A 48 11.93 8.94 -14.71
CA ARG A 48 12.34 7.84 -15.58
C ARG A 48 11.99 6.52 -14.90
N ASP A 49 11.37 5.61 -15.66
CA ASP A 49 10.98 4.27 -15.17
C ASP A 49 10.15 4.32 -13.87
N GLY A 50 9.25 5.31 -13.78
CA GLY A 50 8.37 5.51 -12.62
C GLY A 50 9.07 6.02 -11.36
N ARG A 51 10.33 6.44 -11.44
CA ARG A 51 11.11 7.02 -10.32
C ARG A 51 11.56 8.43 -10.65
N ILE A 52 11.71 9.24 -9.61
CA ILE A 52 12.30 10.57 -9.72
C ILE A 52 13.78 10.41 -10.04
N GLU A 53 14.20 10.96 -11.18
CA GLU A 53 15.60 10.99 -11.61
C GLU A 53 16.30 12.25 -11.13
N ARG A 54 15.63 13.41 -11.24
CA ARG A 54 16.20 14.70 -10.87
C ARG A 54 15.11 15.70 -10.51
N VAL A 55 15.42 16.59 -9.57
CA VAL A 55 14.56 17.71 -9.16
C VAL A 55 15.41 18.96 -9.00
N GLY A 56 14.90 20.11 -9.41
CA GLY A 56 15.57 21.39 -9.21
C GLY A 56 14.93 22.54 -9.99
N PRO A 57 15.48 23.76 -9.88
CA PRO A 57 15.04 24.89 -10.69
C PRO A 57 15.36 24.66 -12.17
N ALA A 58 14.53 25.18 -13.07
CA ALA A 58 14.64 25.00 -14.51
C ALA A 58 16.00 25.48 -15.07
N GLU A 59 16.59 26.52 -14.46
CA GLU A 59 17.93 27.02 -14.82
C GLU A 59 19.05 25.97 -14.62
N ARG A 60 18.86 24.98 -13.72
CA ARG A 60 19.85 23.96 -13.36
C ARG A 60 19.50 22.56 -13.88
N VAL A 61 18.22 22.34 -14.20
CA VAL A 61 17.71 21.04 -14.64
C VAL A 61 17.20 21.14 -16.07
N ALA A 62 18.10 20.90 -17.01
CA ALA A 62 17.75 20.78 -18.42
C ALA A 62 16.90 19.53 -18.66
N VAL A 63 15.82 19.67 -19.43
CA VAL A 63 14.97 18.55 -19.86
C VAL A 63 15.60 17.87 -21.08
N PRO A 64 16.01 16.60 -21.00
CA PRO A 64 16.59 15.88 -22.13
C PRO A 64 15.58 15.67 -23.26
N ALA A 65 16.08 15.47 -24.49
CA ALA A 65 15.24 15.07 -25.61
C ALA A 65 14.56 13.72 -25.33
N GLY A 66 13.30 13.57 -25.76
CA GLY A 66 12.50 12.35 -25.56
C GLY A 66 11.64 12.34 -24.30
N TYR A 67 11.80 13.32 -23.40
CA TYR A 67 10.87 13.51 -22.28
C TYR A 67 9.57 14.11 -22.79
N ARG A 68 8.45 13.50 -22.40
CA ARG A 68 7.15 14.16 -22.48
C ARG A 68 7.10 15.24 -21.41
N VAL A 69 6.82 16.48 -21.81
CA VAL A 69 6.72 17.61 -20.89
C VAL A 69 5.27 17.81 -20.48
N LEU A 70 5.05 18.05 -19.19
CA LEU A 70 3.79 18.50 -18.60
C LEU A 70 4.06 19.79 -17.83
N ASP A 71 3.21 20.78 -18.03
CA ASP A 71 3.28 22.07 -17.32
C ASP A 71 2.14 22.16 -16.30
N ALA A 72 2.44 22.68 -15.12
CA ALA A 72 1.48 22.87 -14.03
C ALA A 72 1.80 24.14 -13.24
N ALA A 73 0.79 24.76 -12.64
CA ALA A 73 1.04 25.91 -11.76
C ALA A 73 1.72 25.47 -10.44
N VAL A 74 1.26 24.38 -9.85
CA VAL A 74 1.78 23.87 -8.58
C VAL A 74 1.97 22.37 -8.65
N VAL A 75 3.11 21.89 -8.15
CA VAL A 75 3.41 20.46 -8.03
C VAL A 75 3.84 20.14 -6.60
N THR A 76 3.28 19.06 -6.05
CA THR A 76 3.61 18.51 -4.74
C THR A 76 3.89 17.01 -4.86
N PRO A 77 4.53 16.38 -3.86
CA PRO A 77 4.46 14.93 -3.74
C PRO A 77 3.01 14.50 -3.58
N GLY A 78 2.71 13.27 -4.00
CA GLY A 78 1.41 12.67 -3.70
C GLY A 78 1.21 12.55 -2.19
N LEU A 79 0.00 12.85 -1.73
CA LEU A 79 -0.33 12.79 -0.31
C LEU A 79 -0.38 11.34 0.18
N ILE A 80 -0.12 11.17 1.47
CA ILE A 80 -0.19 9.89 2.19
C ILE A 80 -1.32 10.01 3.21
N ASP A 81 -2.34 9.17 3.08
CA ASP A 81 -3.31 8.95 4.14
C ASP A 81 -2.76 7.88 5.09
N ALA A 82 -2.45 8.29 6.31
CA ALA A 82 -1.72 7.48 7.28
C ALA A 82 -2.62 6.52 8.07
N HIS A 83 -3.95 6.63 7.97
CA HIS A 83 -4.86 5.66 8.56
C HIS A 83 -6.28 5.85 8.03
N SER A 84 -6.73 4.93 7.18
CA SER A 84 -8.07 4.92 6.62
C SER A 84 -8.65 3.51 6.54
N VAL A 85 -9.89 3.43 6.05
CA VAL A 85 -10.58 2.18 5.71
C VAL A 85 -10.88 2.10 4.21
N VAL A 86 -10.25 2.96 3.41
CA VAL A 86 -10.51 3.08 1.97
C VAL A 86 -10.16 1.78 1.26
N GLY A 87 -11.10 1.25 0.49
CA GLY A 87 -10.99 -0.04 -0.18
C GLY A 87 -11.43 -1.24 0.67
N LEU A 88 -11.78 -1.02 1.94
CA LEU A 88 -12.49 -1.99 2.78
C LEU A 88 -13.91 -1.49 3.12
N ALA A 89 -14.07 -0.17 3.25
CA ALA A 89 -15.36 0.50 3.30
C ALA A 89 -15.67 1.11 1.92
N GLY A 90 -16.89 0.90 1.44
CA GLY A 90 -17.36 1.39 0.17
C GLY A 90 -17.82 2.85 0.20
N ILE A 91 -17.85 3.48 -0.97
CA ILE A 91 -18.20 4.89 -1.15
C ILE A 91 -19.65 5.21 -0.74
N LEU A 92 -20.55 4.23 -0.79
CA LEU A 92 -21.97 4.43 -0.50
C LEU A 92 -22.28 4.32 0.99
N ASN A 93 -21.36 3.74 1.77
CA ASN A 93 -21.48 3.59 3.21
C ASN A 93 -22.78 2.87 3.60
N VAL A 94 -22.96 1.65 3.06
CA VAL A 94 -24.10 0.77 3.30
C VAL A 94 -23.61 -0.57 3.85
N ASP A 95 -24.40 -1.27 4.66
CA ASP A 95 -23.92 -2.46 5.39
C ASP A 95 -23.21 -3.52 4.53
N HIS A 96 -23.59 -3.66 3.25
CA HIS A 96 -23.01 -4.62 2.32
C HIS A 96 -21.60 -4.27 1.80
N ASP A 97 -21.13 -3.05 1.98
CA ASP A 97 -19.82 -2.58 1.51
C ASP A 97 -18.86 -2.25 2.66
N GLN A 98 -19.05 -2.87 3.83
CA GLN A 98 -18.30 -2.59 5.06
C GLN A 98 -17.51 -3.81 5.54
N ASP A 99 -16.31 -4.03 4.98
CA ASP A 99 -15.40 -5.12 5.37
C ASP A 99 -14.29 -4.67 6.35
N GLN A 100 -14.33 -3.41 6.80
CA GLN A 100 -13.29 -2.85 7.67
C GLN A 100 -13.38 -3.32 9.13
N LEU A 101 -14.46 -3.95 9.56
CA LEU A 101 -14.62 -4.41 10.95
C LEU A 101 -15.48 -5.67 11.00
N ASP A 102 -14.87 -6.79 11.38
CA ASP A 102 -15.61 -7.99 11.77
C ASP A 102 -16.16 -7.81 13.20
N THR A 103 -17.39 -8.26 13.44
CA THR A 103 -18.09 -8.08 14.73
C THR A 103 -18.37 -9.40 15.46
N SER A 104 -17.74 -10.50 15.02
CA SER A 104 -17.92 -11.82 15.63
C SER A 104 -17.09 -12.00 16.90
N ASP A 105 -15.89 -11.42 16.99
CA ASP A 105 -15.03 -11.48 18.19
C ASP A 105 -14.29 -10.14 18.42
N PRO A 106 -14.15 -9.65 19.66
CA PRO A 106 -13.38 -8.44 19.94
C PRO A 106 -11.85 -8.58 19.78
N ILE A 107 -11.28 -9.78 19.58
CA ILE A 107 -9.84 -10.04 19.47
C ILE A 107 -9.54 -10.91 18.25
N GLN A 108 -9.11 -10.29 17.14
CA GLN A 108 -8.91 -10.98 15.86
C GLN A 108 -7.58 -10.56 15.19
N PRO A 109 -6.40 -10.77 15.83
CA PRO A 109 -5.09 -10.40 15.28
C PRO A 109 -4.71 -11.08 13.95
N GLU A 110 -5.39 -12.17 13.60
CA GLU A 110 -5.18 -12.98 12.40
C GLU A 110 -5.82 -12.42 11.13
N LEU A 111 -6.83 -11.53 11.27
CA LEU A 111 -7.47 -10.94 10.10
C LEU A 111 -6.49 -10.04 9.34
N ARG A 112 -6.55 -10.07 8.01
CA ARG A 112 -5.63 -9.33 7.14
C ARG A 112 -6.44 -8.44 6.21
N ALA A 113 -6.14 -7.13 6.22
CA ALA A 113 -6.75 -6.18 5.31
C ALA A 113 -6.54 -6.57 3.84
N PHE A 114 -5.41 -7.22 3.54
CA PHE A 114 -5.10 -7.78 2.23
C PHE A 114 -6.22 -8.69 1.69
N ASP A 115 -6.83 -9.49 2.56
CA ASP A 115 -7.81 -10.51 2.15
C ASP A 115 -9.20 -9.89 1.85
N ALA A 116 -9.44 -8.64 2.27
CA ALA A 116 -10.68 -7.90 2.06
C ALA A 116 -10.55 -6.68 1.12
N TYR A 117 -9.33 -6.27 0.76
CA TYR A 117 -9.11 -5.03 0.02
C TYR A 117 -9.64 -5.09 -1.42
N ASN A 118 -10.60 -4.21 -1.73
CA ASN A 118 -11.12 -3.99 -3.07
C ASN A 118 -10.40 -2.81 -3.75
N ALA A 119 -9.41 -3.12 -4.60
CA ALA A 119 -8.68 -2.13 -5.39
C ALA A 119 -9.55 -1.37 -6.42
N ARG A 120 -10.72 -1.92 -6.77
CA ARG A 120 -11.68 -1.32 -7.72
C ARG A 120 -12.74 -0.47 -7.02
N GLU A 121 -12.68 -0.35 -5.71
CA GLU A 121 -13.63 0.47 -4.96
C GLU A 121 -13.56 1.93 -5.40
N ALA A 122 -14.72 2.54 -5.64
CA ALA A 122 -14.83 3.89 -6.17
C ALA A 122 -14.14 4.93 -5.27
N LEU A 123 -14.15 4.69 -3.95
CA LEU A 123 -13.49 5.54 -2.97
C LEU A 123 -11.96 5.64 -3.19
N VAL A 124 -11.31 4.59 -3.71
CA VAL A 124 -9.87 4.61 -4.06
C VAL A 124 -9.62 5.62 -5.17
N GLY A 125 -10.46 5.61 -6.21
CA GLY A 125 -10.39 6.58 -7.31
C GLY A 125 -10.73 8.00 -6.85
N TRP A 126 -11.69 8.14 -5.94
CA TRP A 126 -12.10 9.41 -5.37
C TRP A 126 -10.95 10.09 -4.61
N VAL A 127 -10.33 9.42 -3.63
CA VAL A 127 -9.23 10.01 -2.84
C VAL A 127 -8.00 10.28 -3.71
N ARG A 128 -7.74 9.45 -4.74
CA ARG A 128 -6.71 9.73 -5.74
C ARG A 128 -6.97 11.03 -6.50
N GLY A 129 -8.23 11.36 -6.77
CA GLY A 129 -8.63 12.63 -7.39
C GLY A 129 -8.23 13.87 -6.56
N PHE A 130 -8.07 13.71 -5.24
CA PHE A 130 -7.57 14.75 -4.32
C PHE A 130 -6.05 14.69 -4.10
N GLY A 131 -5.33 13.89 -4.89
CA GLY A 131 -3.87 13.78 -4.81
C GLY A 131 -3.35 12.77 -3.78
N VAL A 132 -4.21 11.95 -3.18
CA VAL A 132 -3.78 10.85 -2.29
C VAL A 132 -3.25 9.69 -3.12
N THR A 133 -1.95 9.39 -2.99
CA THR A 133 -1.28 8.36 -3.81
C THR A 133 -0.91 7.11 -3.04
N THR A 134 -0.88 7.19 -1.70
CA THR A 134 -0.54 6.08 -0.81
C THR A 134 -1.50 6.08 0.36
N LEU A 135 -2.01 4.90 0.70
CA LEU A 135 -2.91 4.67 1.80
C LEU A 135 -2.27 3.68 2.76
N HIS A 136 -2.29 4.00 4.04
CA HIS A 136 -2.34 2.99 5.10
C HIS A 136 -3.82 2.71 5.35
N THR A 137 -4.25 1.53 4.92
CA THR A 137 -5.66 1.12 4.96
C THR A 137 -5.82 -0.23 5.63
N GLY A 138 -7.02 -0.52 6.12
CA GLY A 138 -7.36 -1.82 6.67
C GLY A 138 -8.46 -1.73 7.70
N HIS A 139 -8.28 -2.50 8.77
CA HIS A 139 -9.30 -2.62 9.79
C HIS A 139 -9.52 -1.30 10.55
N GLY A 140 -10.78 -0.91 10.63
CA GLY A 140 -11.23 0.28 11.34
C GLY A 140 -11.25 0.11 12.87
N PRO A 141 -11.45 1.22 13.60
CA PRO A 141 -11.64 1.17 15.03
C PRO A 141 -12.97 0.48 15.37
N GLY A 142 -12.97 -0.42 16.34
CA GLY A 142 -14.18 -1.13 16.76
C GLY A 142 -13.94 -2.32 17.67
N ALA A 143 -12.87 -3.07 17.47
CA ALA A 143 -12.51 -4.22 18.30
C ALA A 143 -11.29 -3.92 19.20
N VAL A 144 -11.09 -4.74 20.24
CA VAL A 144 -9.87 -4.66 21.08
C VAL A 144 -8.64 -4.91 20.21
N ILE A 145 -8.72 -5.90 19.30
CA ILE A 145 -7.79 -6.08 18.18
C ILE A 145 -8.63 -6.35 16.94
N SER A 146 -8.64 -5.42 15.99
CA SER A 146 -9.44 -5.55 14.76
C SER A 146 -8.73 -6.34 13.65
N GLY A 147 -7.41 -6.52 13.75
CA GLY A 147 -6.61 -7.24 12.75
C GLY A 147 -5.46 -6.43 12.17
N GLN A 148 -4.88 -6.93 11.10
CA GLN A 148 -3.70 -6.40 10.42
C GLN A 148 -4.09 -5.45 9.29
N THR A 149 -3.50 -4.27 9.28
CA THR A 149 -3.61 -3.26 8.22
C THR A 149 -2.51 -3.42 7.17
N MET A 150 -2.65 -2.73 6.04
CA MET A 150 -1.74 -2.81 4.89
C MET A 150 -1.38 -1.42 4.34
N LEU A 151 -0.31 -1.35 3.54
CA LEU A 151 0.06 -0.18 2.76
C LEU A 151 -0.19 -0.44 1.28
N VAL A 152 -0.88 0.49 0.62
CA VAL A 152 -1.18 0.40 -0.82
C VAL A 152 -0.93 1.73 -1.52
N LYS A 153 -0.64 1.66 -2.82
CA LYS A 153 -0.77 2.79 -3.74
C LYS A 153 -2.20 2.85 -4.25
N THR A 154 -2.70 4.05 -4.52
CA THR A 154 -4.04 4.24 -5.13
C THR A 154 -4.05 3.95 -6.64
N ARG A 155 -3.18 3.06 -7.13
CA ARG A 155 -3.04 2.70 -8.55
C ARG A 155 -3.21 1.20 -8.73
N GLY A 156 -3.54 0.79 -9.95
CA GLY A 156 -3.82 -0.61 -10.26
C GLY A 156 -5.27 -0.99 -9.96
N GLU A 157 -5.65 -2.20 -10.38
CA GLU A 157 -7.01 -2.73 -10.21
C GLU A 157 -7.05 -4.04 -9.41
N THR A 158 -5.90 -4.51 -8.94
CA THR A 158 -5.78 -5.69 -8.08
C THR A 158 -5.02 -5.32 -6.81
N VAL A 159 -5.22 -6.10 -5.75
CA VAL A 159 -4.52 -5.89 -4.48
C VAL A 159 -3.01 -5.98 -4.67
N GLU A 160 -2.51 -6.91 -5.49
CA GLU A 160 -1.08 -7.09 -5.77
C GLU A 160 -0.49 -5.90 -6.53
N ALA A 161 -1.22 -5.34 -7.49
CA ALA A 161 -0.77 -4.18 -8.25
C ALA A 161 -0.71 -2.90 -7.38
N ALA A 162 -1.58 -2.82 -6.38
CA ALA A 162 -1.62 -1.72 -5.42
C ALA A 162 -0.64 -1.91 -4.25
N LEU A 163 -0.25 -3.15 -3.93
CA LEU A 163 0.46 -3.49 -2.71
C LEU A 163 1.81 -2.76 -2.57
N VAL A 164 2.03 -2.21 -1.37
CA VAL A 164 3.36 -1.79 -0.90
C VAL A 164 3.82 -2.73 0.20
N ASP A 165 2.95 -2.99 1.18
CA ASP A 165 3.20 -3.94 2.28
C ASP A 165 1.87 -4.60 2.68
N SER A 166 1.85 -5.92 2.78
CA SER A 166 0.66 -6.68 3.17
C SER A 166 0.36 -6.63 4.67
N VAL A 167 1.35 -6.31 5.51
CA VAL A 167 1.19 -6.26 6.98
C VAL A 167 2.01 -5.09 7.54
N ALA A 168 1.33 -3.98 7.78
CA ALA A 168 1.97 -2.74 8.26
C ALA A 168 1.82 -2.52 9.77
N MET A 169 0.66 -2.87 10.34
CA MET A 169 0.32 -2.62 11.74
C MET A 169 -0.83 -3.53 12.17
N VAL A 170 -0.89 -3.90 13.45
CA VAL A 170 -2.08 -4.46 14.09
C VAL A 170 -2.92 -3.33 14.70
N ALA A 171 -4.18 -3.21 14.29
CA ALA A 171 -5.10 -2.19 14.78
C ALA A 171 -5.76 -2.65 16.10
N ALA A 172 -5.73 -1.78 17.11
CA ALA A 172 -6.33 -2.03 18.41
C ALA A 172 -7.10 -0.80 18.90
N THR A 173 -8.31 -1.00 19.42
CA THR A 173 -9.14 0.08 19.98
C THR A 173 -9.18 -0.04 21.50
N LEU A 174 -8.94 1.07 22.20
CA LEU A 174 -9.12 1.18 23.65
C LEU A 174 -10.06 2.35 23.94
N GLY A 175 -11.35 2.14 23.75
CA GLY A 175 -12.35 3.19 23.90
C GLY A 175 -13.78 2.66 23.98
N PRO A 176 -14.76 3.53 24.29
CA PRO A 176 -16.16 3.13 24.43
C PRO A 176 -16.78 2.65 23.11
N THR A 177 -16.15 2.95 21.96
CA THR A 177 -16.60 2.48 20.65
C THR A 177 -16.72 0.95 20.57
N ILE A 178 -15.93 0.21 21.35
CA ILE A 178 -15.99 -1.26 21.38
C ILE A 178 -17.36 -1.75 21.88
N GLU A 179 -17.98 -1.03 22.81
CA GLU A 179 -19.27 -1.38 23.40
C GLU A 179 -20.44 -1.20 22.41
N ARG A 180 -20.21 -0.52 21.27
CA ARG A 180 -21.20 -0.43 20.19
C ARG A 180 -21.36 -1.75 19.44
N TYR A 181 -20.31 -2.56 19.39
CA TYR A 181 -20.24 -3.77 18.58
C TYR A 181 -20.19 -5.05 19.42
N PHE A 182 -19.60 -4.98 20.63
CA PHE A 182 -19.32 -6.17 21.42
C PHE A 182 -19.84 -6.06 22.86
N LYS A 183 -20.43 -7.16 23.38
CA LYS A 183 -20.83 -7.28 24.79
C LYS A 183 -19.62 -7.38 25.75
N SER A 184 -18.54 -8.00 25.29
CA SER A 184 -17.24 -8.07 25.99
C SER A 184 -16.25 -7.21 25.20
N PRO A 185 -15.37 -6.42 25.84
CA PRO A 185 -14.98 -6.44 27.25
C PRO A 185 -15.90 -5.71 28.22
N GLY A 186 -16.81 -4.84 27.76
CA GLY A 186 -17.78 -4.10 28.60
C GLY A 186 -17.19 -3.12 29.62
N THR A 187 -15.87 -3.14 29.85
CA THR A 187 -15.15 -2.19 30.68
C THR A 187 -13.77 -1.93 30.09
N ARG A 188 -13.24 -0.73 30.30
CA ARG A 188 -11.89 -0.35 29.87
C ARG A 188 -10.80 -1.22 30.51
N ALA A 189 -10.95 -1.58 31.79
CA ALA A 189 -9.99 -2.42 32.50
C ALA A 189 -9.89 -3.82 31.86
N LYS A 190 -11.03 -4.43 31.50
CA LYS A 190 -11.05 -5.72 30.82
C LYS A 190 -10.50 -5.61 29.39
N ALA A 191 -10.78 -4.53 28.65
CA ALA A 191 -10.20 -4.29 27.32
C ALA A 191 -8.67 -4.31 27.36
N VAL A 192 -8.08 -3.56 28.29
CA VAL A 192 -6.62 -3.53 28.48
C VAL A 192 -6.09 -4.89 28.94
N ALA A 193 -6.81 -5.61 29.79
CA ALA A 193 -6.41 -6.95 30.22
C ALA A 193 -6.37 -7.95 29.06
N LEU A 194 -7.35 -7.90 28.16
CA LEU A 194 -7.41 -8.73 26.96
C LEU A 194 -6.25 -8.43 26.00
N LEU A 195 -6.04 -7.15 25.66
CA LEU A 195 -4.90 -6.73 24.83
C LEU A 195 -3.56 -7.18 25.44
N ARG A 196 -3.38 -6.98 26.75
CA ARG A 196 -2.17 -7.41 27.47
C ARG A 196 -1.98 -8.92 27.37
N ALA A 197 -3.04 -9.71 27.49
CA ALA A 197 -2.97 -11.16 27.40
C ALA A 197 -2.43 -11.60 26.03
N GLU A 198 -2.91 -11.02 24.93
CA GLU A 198 -2.42 -11.31 23.58
C GLU A 198 -0.96 -10.91 23.38
N LEU A 199 -0.55 -9.73 23.85
CA LEU A 199 0.85 -9.31 23.77
C LEU A 199 1.78 -10.22 24.58
N LEU A 200 1.33 -10.72 25.74
CA LEU A 200 2.09 -11.69 26.54
C LEU A 200 2.19 -13.04 25.83
N LYS A 201 1.11 -13.52 25.19
CA LYS A 201 1.14 -14.74 24.35
C LYS A 201 2.13 -14.57 23.19
N ALA A 202 2.11 -13.44 22.49
CA ALA A 202 3.04 -13.13 21.41
C ALA A 202 4.51 -13.11 21.89
N ARG A 203 4.78 -12.51 23.07
CA ARG A 203 6.11 -12.53 23.67
C ARG A 203 6.58 -13.95 24.01
N ALA A 204 5.69 -14.75 24.61
CA ALA A 204 5.99 -16.15 24.93
C ALA A 204 6.24 -16.98 23.67
N TYR A 205 5.44 -16.77 22.61
CA TYR A 205 5.62 -17.41 21.30
C TYR A 205 6.98 -17.06 20.68
N ARG A 206 7.37 -15.79 20.68
CA ARG A 206 8.70 -15.35 20.21
C ARG A 206 9.84 -16.00 20.99
N GLN A 207 9.72 -16.13 22.31
CA GLN A 207 10.72 -16.81 23.13
C GLN A 207 10.84 -18.31 22.76
N LYS A 208 9.73 -18.98 22.48
CA LYS A 208 9.74 -20.38 22.01
C LYS A 208 10.37 -20.52 20.63
N GLN A 209 10.11 -19.60 19.70
CA GLN A 209 10.75 -19.62 18.38
C GLN A 209 12.28 -19.47 18.47
N GLN A 210 12.75 -18.71 19.46
CA GLN A 210 14.16 -18.50 19.75
C GLN A 210 14.80 -19.63 20.56
N ALA A 211 14.06 -20.70 20.88
CA ALA A 211 14.61 -21.84 21.60
C ALA A 211 15.64 -22.58 20.74
N ASP A 212 16.76 -22.95 21.37
CA ASP A 212 17.82 -23.72 20.72
C ASP A 212 17.35 -25.13 20.34
N ASP A 213 16.48 -25.72 21.18
CA ASP A 213 15.86 -27.02 20.96
C ASP A 213 14.73 -26.92 19.91
N PRO A 214 14.89 -27.52 18.71
CA PRO A 214 13.88 -27.47 17.66
C PRO A 214 12.54 -28.09 18.08
N ALA A 215 12.53 -29.05 19.00
CA ALA A 215 11.30 -29.69 19.49
C ALA A 215 10.47 -28.77 20.41
N ARG A 216 11.04 -27.64 20.87
CA ARG A 216 10.35 -26.62 21.67
C ARG A 216 9.87 -25.44 20.86
N ARG A 217 10.23 -25.38 19.58
CA ARG A 217 9.74 -24.35 18.67
C ARG A 217 8.28 -24.64 18.35
N PRO A 218 7.44 -23.59 18.27
CA PRO A 218 6.05 -23.78 17.86
C PRO A 218 5.98 -24.28 16.42
N ASP A 219 4.90 -24.99 16.10
CA ASP A 219 4.59 -25.38 14.72
C ASP A 219 4.52 -24.12 13.82
N PRO A 220 4.98 -24.21 12.56
CA PRO A 220 4.98 -23.11 11.60
C PRO A 220 3.57 -22.63 11.23
#